data_AF-A0A4Y6KSA0-F1
#
_entry.id   AF-A0A4Y6KSA0-F1
#
_cell.length_a   1.000
_cell.length_b   1.000
_cell.length_c   1.000
_cell.angle_alpha   90.00
_cell.angle_beta   90.00
_cell.angle_gamma   90.00
#
_symmetry.space_group_name_H-M   'P 1'
#
loop_
_entity.id
_entity.type
_entity.pdbx_description
1 polymer ?
#
loop_
_entity_poly.entity_id
_entity_poly.type
_entity_poly.pdbx_seq_one_letter_code
_entity_poly.pdbx_strand_id
1 'polypeptide(L)'
;MGRKENESFPLGLPEQVDGLATAPSDRGDETQERFRYQWAIGMWLLAQSLTGKRPIRALWCEHHEDYLLELPAGRYIAVQVKTDSRENARWRWSDDALVDSVARFCAFERIHGAVIDGYEFISNAAPYVPAATTKRVDSLAASPDRLIQCCSRASTHAEVEQPYKAAFTELVGKTGGDATVLFQALRKLRFAQGPVLRGYDDTLAASIVPGLPGCAGLLTFS
;
A
#
# COMPACT_ATOMS: atom_id res chain seq x y z
N MET A 1 -47.45 -43.41 17.18
CA MET A 1 -46.70 -42.96 16.00
C MET A 1 -46.10 -41.61 16.33
N GLY A 2 -44.84 -41.58 16.78
CA GLY A 2 -44.14 -40.36 17.20
C GLY A 2 -43.65 -39.57 15.99
N ARG A 3 -43.87 -38.26 16.00
CA ARG A 3 -43.21 -37.30 15.10
C ARG A 3 -41.71 -37.42 15.31
N LYS A 4 -40.96 -37.73 14.26
CA LYS A 4 -39.52 -37.46 14.22
C LYS A 4 -39.36 -35.95 14.13
N GLU A 5 -38.78 -35.35 15.16
CA GLU A 5 -38.32 -33.97 15.11
C GLU A 5 -37.25 -33.85 14.03
N ASN A 6 -37.41 -32.88 13.13
CA ASN A 6 -36.34 -32.45 12.24
C ASN A 6 -35.30 -31.76 13.12
N GLU A 7 -34.31 -32.50 13.59
CA GLU A 7 -33.11 -31.90 14.19
C GLU A 7 -32.46 -31.01 13.13
N SER A 8 -32.43 -29.70 13.40
CA SER A 8 -31.64 -28.76 12.62
C SER A 8 -30.17 -29.10 12.83
N PHE A 9 -29.54 -29.73 11.84
CA PHE A 9 -28.09 -29.89 11.85
C PHE A 9 -27.46 -28.49 11.77
N PRO A 10 -26.72 -28.03 12.80
CA PRO A 10 -25.97 -26.79 12.68
C PRO A 10 -24.84 -27.02 11.67
N LEU A 11 -24.76 -26.17 10.63
CA LEU A 11 -23.70 -26.18 9.62
C LEU A 11 -22.33 -25.70 10.17
N GLY A 12 -22.16 -25.68 11.49
CA GLY A 12 -20.95 -25.20 12.19
C GLY A 12 -20.06 -26.34 12.67
N LEU A 13 -18.77 -26.05 12.82
CA LEU A 13 -17.82 -26.99 13.41
C LEU A 13 -18.14 -27.23 14.90
N PRO A 14 -17.86 -28.43 15.45
CA PRO A 14 -18.28 -28.85 16.79
C PRO A 14 -17.77 -28.00 17.98
N GLU A 15 -16.92 -27.00 17.74
CA GLU A 15 -16.39 -26.09 18.76
C GLU A 15 -16.94 -24.65 18.67
N GLN A 16 -17.92 -24.38 17.82
CA GLN A 16 -18.55 -23.05 17.72
C GLN A 16 -19.67 -22.87 18.76
N VAL A 17 -19.55 -21.81 19.57
CA VAL A 17 -20.60 -21.34 20.48
C VAL A 17 -21.82 -20.90 19.64
N ASP A 18 -23.01 -21.40 20.00
CA ASP A 18 -24.33 -21.04 19.46
C ASP A 18 -24.65 -21.38 17.99
N GLY A 19 -23.93 -22.30 17.34
CA GLY A 19 -24.36 -22.88 16.06
C GLY A 19 -24.50 -21.87 14.91
N LEU A 20 -23.92 -20.68 15.05
CA LEU A 20 -23.86 -19.67 14.01
C LEU A 20 -22.66 -19.94 13.09
N ALA A 21 -22.90 -19.92 11.78
CA ALA A 21 -21.90 -20.16 10.75
C ALA A 21 -20.99 -18.93 10.52
N THR A 22 -20.39 -18.39 11.56
CA THR A 22 -19.26 -17.45 11.46
C THR A 22 -18.43 -17.56 12.73
N ALA A 23 -17.15 -17.93 12.60
CA ALA A 23 -16.24 -17.83 13.73
C ALA A 23 -15.99 -16.32 14.00
N PRO A 24 -15.80 -15.88 15.26
CA PRO A 24 -15.35 -14.52 15.57
C PRO A 24 -14.01 -14.12 14.90
N SER A 25 -13.31 -15.09 14.32
CA SER A 25 -12.09 -14.97 13.53
C SER A 25 -12.33 -14.98 12.02
N ASP A 26 -13.58 -14.91 11.55
CA ASP A 26 -13.89 -14.86 10.12
C ASP A 26 -13.50 -13.48 9.57
N ARG A 27 -12.24 -13.39 9.15
CA ARG A 27 -11.67 -12.20 8.51
C ARG A 27 -11.98 -12.16 7.01
N GLY A 28 -12.90 -12.99 6.53
CA GLY A 28 -13.28 -13.08 5.12
C GLY A 28 -13.69 -11.72 4.56
N ASP A 29 -14.60 -11.03 5.27
CA ASP A 29 -15.10 -9.72 4.85
C ASP A 29 -13.99 -8.66 4.83
N GLU A 30 -13.17 -8.57 5.89
CA GLU A 30 -12.01 -7.65 5.93
C GLU A 30 -11.03 -7.92 4.78
N THR A 31 -10.79 -9.20 4.48
CA THR A 31 -9.85 -9.63 3.44
C THR A 31 -10.38 -9.29 2.06
N GLN A 32 -11.66 -9.55 1.81
CA GLN A 32 -12.32 -9.16 0.56
C GLN A 32 -12.33 -7.64 0.39
N GLU A 33 -12.60 -6.87 1.45
CA GLU A 33 -12.56 -5.42 1.39
C GLU A 33 -11.18 -4.89 0.99
N ARG A 34 -10.10 -5.49 1.53
CA ARG A 34 -8.72 -5.14 1.14
C ARG A 34 -8.45 -5.41 -0.33
N PHE A 35 -8.91 -6.54 -0.87
CA PHE A 35 -8.79 -6.84 -2.29
C PHE A 35 -9.59 -5.87 -3.15
N ARG A 36 -10.81 -5.52 -2.73
CA ARG A 36 -11.63 -4.53 -3.45
C ARG A 36 -10.99 -3.15 -3.45
N TYR A 37 -10.39 -2.73 -2.34
CA TYR A 37 -9.62 -1.48 -2.28
C TYR A 37 -8.42 -1.53 -3.22
N GLN A 38 -7.67 -2.64 -3.23
CA GLN A 38 -6.56 -2.85 -4.15
C GLN A 38 -7.01 -2.69 -5.61
N TRP A 39 -8.07 -3.42 -6.02
CA TRP A 39 -8.64 -3.32 -7.37
C TRP A 39 -9.07 -1.90 -7.73
N ALA A 40 -9.67 -1.18 -6.78
CA ALA A 40 -10.07 0.20 -6.99
C ALA A 40 -8.87 1.13 -7.20
N ILE A 41 -7.74 0.89 -6.52
CA ILE A 41 -6.47 1.57 -6.79
C ILE A 41 -5.94 1.21 -8.19
N GLY A 42 -6.03 -0.05 -8.62
CA GLY A 42 -5.68 -0.45 -9.99
C GLY A 42 -6.48 0.33 -11.04
N MET A 43 -7.79 0.46 -10.85
CA MET A 43 -8.65 1.27 -11.70
C MET A 43 -8.26 2.75 -11.69
N TRP A 44 -7.91 3.30 -10.52
CA TRP A 44 -7.43 4.67 -10.40
C TRP A 44 -6.11 4.92 -11.15
N LEU A 45 -5.18 3.97 -11.11
CA LEU A 45 -3.92 4.04 -11.85
C LEU A 45 -4.17 4.00 -13.37
N LEU A 46 -5.04 3.12 -13.85
CA LEU A 46 -5.45 3.06 -15.26
C LEU A 46 -6.10 4.37 -15.72
N ALA A 47 -6.99 4.93 -14.91
CA ALA A 47 -7.65 6.19 -15.22
C ALA A 47 -6.67 7.36 -15.34
N GLN A 48 -5.58 7.37 -14.57
CA GLN A 48 -4.53 8.38 -14.74
C GLN A 48 -3.85 8.31 -16.11
N SER A 49 -3.75 7.11 -16.70
CA SER A 49 -3.29 6.95 -18.08
C SER A 49 -4.28 7.52 -19.08
N LEU A 50 -5.55 7.14 -18.97
CA LEU A 50 -6.62 7.56 -19.88
C LEU A 50 -6.88 9.07 -19.85
N THR A 51 -6.60 9.71 -18.70
CA THR A 51 -6.73 11.16 -18.52
C THR A 51 -5.44 11.93 -18.80
N GLY A 52 -4.39 11.25 -19.30
CA GLY A 52 -3.11 11.88 -19.63
C GLY A 52 -2.29 12.36 -18.43
N LYS A 53 -2.70 12.02 -17.20
CA LYS A 53 -2.00 12.42 -15.97
C LYS A 53 -0.70 11.67 -15.76
N ARG A 54 -0.62 10.40 -16.17
CA ARG A 54 0.61 9.59 -16.12
C ARG A 54 0.76 8.77 -17.40
N PRO A 55 1.97 8.72 -18.00
CA PRO A 55 2.21 7.88 -19.17
C PRO A 55 2.39 6.41 -18.74
N ILE A 56 1.29 5.68 -18.61
CA ILE A 56 1.29 4.24 -18.29
C ILE A 56 0.91 3.46 -19.54
N ARG A 57 1.81 2.61 -20.03
CA ARG A 57 1.63 1.77 -21.22
C ARG A 57 0.82 0.51 -20.89
N ALA A 58 1.14 -0.15 -19.78
CA ALA A 58 0.43 -1.32 -19.30
C ALA A 58 0.42 -1.37 -17.78
N LEU A 59 -0.60 -2.01 -17.21
CA LEU A 59 -0.72 -2.28 -15.78
C LEU A 59 -0.85 -3.81 -15.62
N TRP A 60 0.12 -4.42 -14.95
CA TRP A 60 0.15 -5.85 -14.70
C TRP A 60 -0.34 -6.10 -13.26
N CYS A 61 -1.37 -6.91 -13.11
CA CYS A 61 -1.92 -7.30 -11.82
C CYS A 61 -1.24 -8.59 -11.32
N GLU A 62 -1.00 -8.69 -10.01
CA GLU A 62 -0.50 -9.91 -9.34
C GLU A 62 0.85 -10.43 -9.89
N HIS A 63 1.59 -9.58 -10.59
CA HIS A 63 2.88 -9.92 -11.15
C HIS A 63 3.98 -9.64 -10.13
N HIS A 64 4.11 -10.54 -9.14
CA HIS A 64 5.03 -10.48 -7.98
C HIS A 64 4.78 -9.34 -6.97
N GLU A 65 4.15 -8.25 -7.40
CA GLU A 65 3.68 -7.12 -6.59
C GLU A 65 2.17 -6.95 -6.74
N ASP A 66 1.57 -6.02 -5.99
CA ASP A 66 0.15 -5.72 -6.13
C ASP A 66 -0.15 -5.20 -7.55
N TYR A 67 0.70 -4.29 -8.04
CA TYR A 67 0.75 -3.87 -9.45
C TYR A 67 2.18 -3.63 -9.95
N LEU A 68 2.40 -3.84 -11.23
CA LEU A 68 3.58 -3.38 -11.96
C LEU A 68 3.13 -2.49 -13.12
N LEU A 69 3.57 -1.24 -13.12
CA LEU A 69 3.28 -0.28 -14.19
C LEU A 69 4.41 -0.33 -15.22
N GLU A 70 4.08 -0.57 -16.47
CA GLU A 70 5.00 -0.41 -17.60
C GLU A 70 4.89 1.01 -18.14
N LEU A 71 6.01 1.71 -18.26
CA LEU A 71 6.12 3.03 -18.86
C LEU A 71 6.52 2.91 -20.34
N PRO A 72 6.21 3.90 -21.20
CA PRO A 72 6.50 3.84 -22.65
C PRO A 72 7.96 3.56 -23.01
N ALA A 73 8.92 3.91 -22.16
CA ALA A 73 10.35 3.70 -22.38
C ALA A 73 10.86 2.29 -21.97
N GLY A 74 9.97 1.33 -21.72
CA GLY A 74 10.35 0.00 -21.21
C GLY A 74 10.89 0.05 -19.77
N ARG A 75 10.43 1.03 -19.01
CA ARG A 75 10.77 1.27 -17.60
C ARG A 75 9.59 0.86 -16.73
N TYR A 76 9.83 0.52 -15.48
CA TYR A 76 8.77 -0.02 -14.62
C TYR A 76 8.63 0.69 -13.28
N ILE A 77 7.41 0.73 -12.75
CA ILE A 77 7.13 1.17 -11.38
C ILE A 77 6.43 0.02 -10.66
N ALA A 78 7.03 -0.47 -9.58
CA ALA A 78 6.44 -1.50 -8.74
C ALA A 78 5.58 -0.85 -7.65
N VAL A 79 4.39 -1.38 -7.42
CA VAL A 79 3.37 -0.78 -6.56
C VAL A 79 2.92 -1.77 -5.50
N GLN A 80 2.93 -1.33 -4.24
CA GLN A 80 2.28 -2.01 -3.12
C GLN A 80 1.10 -1.18 -2.63
N VAL A 81 -0.06 -1.81 -2.52
CA VAL A 81 -1.27 -1.22 -1.94
C VAL A 81 -1.45 -1.77 -0.54
N LYS A 82 -1.65 -0.89 0.44
CA LYS A 82 -1.92 -1.28 1.82
C LYS A 82 -3.04 -0.43 2.39
N THR A 83 -3.87 -1.04 3.24
CA THR A 83 -4.91 -0.31 3.96
C THR A 83 -4.67 -0.35 5.46
N ASP A 84 -5.16 0.67 6.15
CA ASP A 84 -5.15 0.77 7.61
C ASP A 84 -6.51 1.28 8.09
N SER A 85 -7.18 0.49 8.91
CA SER A 85 -8.51 0.81 9.45
C SER A 85 -8.46 1.65 10.72
N ARG A 86 -7.28 1.89 11.30
CA ARG A 86 -7.13 2.74 12.48
C ARG A 86 -7.52 4.18 12.15
N GLU A 87 -8.23 4.82 13.07
CA GLU A 87 -8.56 6.23 12.94
C GLU A 87 -7.28 7.08 12.91
N ASN A 88 -7.19 8.04 11.98
CA ASN A 88 -6.02 8.91 11.80
C ASN A 88 -4.70 8.12 11.60
N ALA A 89 -4.77 6.93 11.02
CA ALA A 89 -3.62 6.09 10.70
C ALA A 89 -2.53 6.89 9.96
N ARG A 90 -1.27 6.67 10.36
CA ARG A 90 -0.09 7.22 9.70
C ARG A 90 1.00 6.16 9.67
N TRP A 91 1.52 5.87 8.47
CA TRP A 91 2.57 4.88 8.30
C TRP A 91 3.89 5.34 8.89
N ARG A 92 4.52 4.46 9.68
CA ARG A 92 5.79 4.64 10.38
C ARG A 92 6.70 3.45 10.09
N TRP A 93 8.00 3.62 10.30
CA TRP A 93 8.95 2.50 10.18
C TRP A 93 8.77 1.37 11.21
N SER A 94 7.93 1.59 12.22
CA SER A 94 7.50 0.56 13.16
C SER A 94 6.33 -0.28 12.65
N ASP A 95 5.69 0.10 11.53
CA ASP A 95 4.58 -0.67 10.97
C ASP A 95 5.13 -1.77 10.03
N ASP A 96 4.96 -3.03 10.43
CA ASP A 96 5.50 -4.19 9.71
C ASP A 96 5.02 -4.25 8.26
N ALA A 97 3.75 -3.92 7.99
CA ALA A 97 3.22 -3.94 6.62
C ALA A 97 3.94 -2.96 5.67
N LEU A 98 4.42 -1.82 6.19
CA LEU A 98 5.26 -0.91 5.42
C LEU A 98 6.66 -1.51 5.22
N VAL A 99 7.28 -2.01 6.30
CA VAL A 99 8.62 -2.61 6.25
C VAL A 99 8.67 -3.79 5.27
N ASP A 100 7.66 -4.67 5.30
CA ASP A 100 7.52 -5.81 4.40
C ASP A 100 7.38 -5.38 2.94
N SER A 101 6.66 -4.28 2.68
CA SER A 101 6.55 -3.72 1.33
C SER A 101 7.91 -3.20 0.85
N VAL A 102 8.66 -2.51 1.71
CA VAL A 102 10.02 -2.04 1.39
C VAL A 102 11.00 -3.21 1.23
N ALA A 103 10.87 -4.28 2.00
CA ALA A 103 11.68 -5.49 1.86
C ALA A 103 11.48 -6.13 0.47
N ARG A 104 10.23 -6.19 -0.01
CA ARG A 104 9.93 -6.61 -1.39
C ARG A 104 10.55 -5.68 -2.41
N PHE A 105 10.39 -4.37 -2.26
CA PHE A 105 11.06 -3.40 -3.15
C PHE A 105 12.58 -3.57 -3.18
N CYS A 106 13.21 -3.90 -2.05
CA CYS A 106 14.64 -4.23 -2.00
C CYS A 106 14.97 -5.52 -2.76
N ALA A 107 14.10 -6.54 -2.69
CA ALA A 107 14.25 -7.75 -3.49
C ALA A 107 14.19 -7.44 -4.99
N PHE A 108 13.25 -6.58 -5.41
CA PHE A 108 13.16 -6.10 -6.79
C PHE A 108 14.36 -5.26 -7.21
N GLU A 109 14.81 -4.35 -6.37
CA GLU A 109 15.95 -3.48 -6.68
C GLU A 109 17.21 -4.30 -6.92
N ARG A 110 17.40 -5.37 -6.15
CA ARG A 110 18.56 -6.26 -6.29
C ARG A 110 18.59 -6.99 -7.64
N ILE A 111 17.44 -7.42 -8.16
CA ILE A 111 17.34 -8.25 -9.37
C ILE A 111 17.11 -7.40 -10.62
N HIS A 112 16.28 -6.36 -10.49
CA HIS A 112 15.71 -5.58 -11.59
C HIS A 112 15.90 -4.06 -11.44
N GLY A 113 16.65 -3.59 -10.44
CA GLY A 113 16.78 -2.15 -10.14
C GLY A 113 17.23 -1.28 -11.32
N ALA A 114 17.98 -1.86 -12.26
CA ALA A 114 18.40 -1.18 -13.48
C ALA A 114 17.24 -0.81 -14.42
N VAL A 115 16.10 -1.52 -14.39
CA VAL A 115 14.90 -1.26 -15.21
C VAL A 115 13.74 -0.62 -14.42
N ILE A 116 13.83 -0.62 -13.07
CA ILE A 116 12.85 0.01 -12.19
C ILE A 116 13.12 1.52 -12.07
N ASP A 117 12.10 2.31 -12.37
CA ASP A 117 12.08 3.76 -12.28
C ASP A 117 11.63 4.27 -10.91
N GLY A 118 10.75 3.51 -10.25
CA GLY A 118 10.16 3.90 -8.98
C GLY A 118 9.53 2.73 -8.24
N TYR A 119 9.36 2.93 -6.94
CA TYR A 119 8.51 2.11 -6.08
C TYR A 119 7.41 2.99 -5.53
N GLU A 120 6.17 2.50 -5.50
CA GLU A 120 5.03 3.25 -4.96
C GLU A 120 4.35 2.47 -3.85
N PHE A 121 4.28 3.10 -2.68
CA PHE A 121 3.44 2.63 -1.58
C PHE A 121 2.15 3.44 -1.59
N ILE A 122 1.04 2.80 -1.95
CA ILE A 122 -0.28 3.43 -2.06
C ILE A 122 -1.16 2.99 -0.89
N SER A 123 -1.78 3.94 -0.22
CA SER A 123 -2.64 3.64 0.93
C SER A 123 -3.71 4.68 1.18
N ASN A 124 -4.77 4.29 1.90
CA ASN A 124 -5.76 5.22 2.45
C ASN A 124 -5.17 6.12 3.56
N ALA A 125 -4.01 5.75 4.11
CA ALA A 125 -3.30 6.51 5.12
C ALA A 125 -1.99 7.10 4.56
N ALA A 126 -1.69 8.33 4.95
CA ALA A 126 -0.45 9.00 4.57
C ALA A 126 0.73 8.60 5.47
N PRO A 127 1.99 8.76 5.04
CA PRO A 127 3.14 8.57 5.91
C PRO A 127 3.11 9.55 7.08
N TYR A 128 3.66 9.13 8.22
CA TYR A 128 3.86 10.00 9.36
C TYR A 128 4.90 11.07 9.03
N VAL A 129 4.51 12.34 9.18
CA VAL A 129 5.40 13.50 9.08
C VAL A 129 5.41 14.21 10.44
N PRO A 130 6.57 14.35 11.09
CA PRO A 130 6.67 15.03 12.38
C PRO A 130 6.42 16.54 12.19
N ALA A 131 5.73 17.15 13.15
CA ALA A 131 5.55 18.59 13.21
C ALA A 131 6.90 19.31 13.36
N ALA A 132 7.01 20.55 12.88
CA ALA A 132 8.24 21.34 12.94
C ALA A 132 8.79 21.54 14.38
N THR A 133 7.91 21.49 15.38
CA THR A 133 8.27 21.61 16.81
C THR A 133 8.74 20.31 17.45
N THR A 134 8.72 19.19 16.71
CA THR A 134 9.10 17.86 17.23
C THR A 134 10.60 17.81 17.52
N LYS A 135 10.96 17.63 18.80
CA LYS A 135 12.36 17.48 19.23
C LYS A 135 12.74 16.04 19.60
N ARG A 136 11.75 15.18 19.86
CA ARG A 136 12.00 13.79 20.27
C ARG A 136 12.60 13.01 19.10
N VAL A 137 13.82 12.51 19.29
CA VAL A 137 14.59 11.75 18.30
C VAL A 137 13.80 10.58 17.73
N ASP A 138 13.17 9.77 18.58
CA ASP A 138 12.39 8.59 18.13
C ASP A 138 11.19 8.98 17.27
N SER A 139 10.54 10.12 17.56
CA SER A 139 9.47 10.63 16.70
C SER A 139 10.02 11.00 15.33
N LEU A 140 11.14 11.70 15.26
CA LEU A 140 11.75 12.08 13.99
C LEU A 140 12.13 10.83 13.19
N ALA A 141 12.86 9.90 13.82
CA ALA A 141 13.34 8.66 13.21
C ALA A 141 12.20 7.76 12.70
N ALA A 142 11.01 7.81 13.29
CA ALA A 142 9.87 7.00 12.86
C ALA A 142 9.25 7.43 11.51
N SER A 143 9.67 8.56 10.93
CA SER A 143 9.06 9.14 9.73
C SER A 143 9.60 8.55 8.43
N PRO A 144 8.75 7.91 7.59
CA PRO A 144 9.16 7.41 6.29
C PRO A 144 9.53 8.52 5.31
N ASP A 145 8.70 9.55 5.26
CA ASP A 145 8.90 10.72 4.39
C ASP A 145 10.27 11.38 4.63
N ARG A 146 10.63 11.61 5.90
CA ARG A 146 11.90 12.25 6.24
C ARG A 146 13.11 11.40 5.92
N LEU A 147 13.07 10.09 6.19
CA LEU A 147 14.17 9.21 5.83
C LEU A 147 14.39 9.15 4.31
N ILE A 148 13.31 9.06 3.52
CA ILE A 148 13.38 9.09 2.05
C ILE A 148 13.98 10.40 1.55
N GLN A 149 13.58 11.55 2.13
CA GLN A 149 14.15 12.85 1.81
C GLN A 149 15.66 12.90 2.11
N CYS A 150 16.10 12.36 3.26
CA CYS A 150 17.51 12.26 3.59
C CYS A 150 18.27 11.37 2.59
N CYS A 151 17.73 10.21 2.22
CA CYS A 151 18.36 9.32 1.24
C CYS A 151 18.46 9.96 -0.15
N SER A 152 17.46 10.74 -0.55
CA SER A 152 17.44 11.45 -1.83
C SER A 152 18.49 12.57 -1.89
N ARG A 153 18.81 13.21 -0.77
CA ARG A 153 19.81 14.29 -0.67
C ARG A 153 21.24 13.79 -0.50
N ALA A 154 21.41 12.68 0.19
CA ALA A 154 22.72 12.04 0.38
C ALA A 154 23.27 11.50 -0.96
N SER A 155 24.58 11.45 -1.14
CA SER A 155 25.19 10.82 -2.32
C SER A 155 25.33 9.31 -2.12
N THR A 156 25.56 8.90 -0.88
CA THR A 156 25.75 7.50 -0.47
C THR A 156 24.99 7.19 0.81
N HIS A 157 24.75 5.91 1.09
CA HIS A 157 24.08 5.50 2.32
C HIS A 157 24.86 5.86 3.60
N ALA A 158 26.18 6.09 3.51
CA ALA A 158 27.01 6.49 4.64
C ALA A 158 26.72 7.92 5.13
N GLU A 159 26.25 8.78 4.22
CA GLU A 159 25.93 10.20 4.44
C GLU A 159 24.52 10.45 4.99
N VAL A 160 23.71 9.40 5.18
CA VAL A 160 22.40 9.55 5.82
C VAL A 160 22.59 10.14 7.22
N GLU A 161 21.96 11.28 7.47
CA GLU A 161 22.14 12.06 8.69
C GLU A 161 21.37 11.47 9.89
N GLN A 162 21.84 11.74 11.10
CA GLN A 162 21.05 11.50 12.31
C GLN A 162 19.85 12.46 12.36
N PRO A 163 18.70 12.06 12.92
CA PRO A 163 18.43 10.77 13.59
C PRO A 163 18.05 9.62 12.65
N TYR A 164 17.90 9.89 11.35
CA TYR A 164 17.38 8.94 10.37
C TYR A 164 18.36 7.80 10.05
N LYS A 165 19.65 8.01 10.28
CA LYS A 165 20.68 6.96 10.15
C LYS A 165 20.41 5.74 11.04
N ALA A 166 19.89 5.95 12.25
CA ALA A 166 19.53 4.85 13.15
C ALA A 166 18.39 4.01 12.57
N ALA A 167 17.30 4.66 12.13
CA ALA A 167 16.17 3.99 11.48
C ALA A 167 16.60 3.28 10.18
N PHE A 168 17.46 3.92 9.37
CA PHE A 168 18.03 3.30 8.18
C PHE A 168 18.79 2.02 8.52
N THR A 169 19.67 2.06 9.53
CA THR A 169 20.46 0.89 9.95
C THR A 169 19.58 -0.25 10.44
N GLU A 170 18.52 0.05 11.19
CA GLU A 170 17.54 -0.94 11.62
C GLU A 170 16.81 -1.57 10.41
N LEU A 171 16.38 -0.74 9.45
CA LEU A 171 15.72 -1.21 8.24
C LEU A 171 16.63 -2.08 7.38
N VAL A 172 17.94 -1.82 7.32
CA VAL A 172 18.90 -2.70 6.62
C VAL A 172 18.78 -4.12 7.17
N GLY A 173 18.71 -4.29 8.49
CA GLY A 173 18.52 -5.60 9.12
C GLY A 173 17.20 -6.27 8.73
N LYS A 174 16.12 -5.50 8.60
CA LYS A 174 14.78 -6.01 8.26
C LYS A 174 14.56 -6.26 6.75
N THR A 175 15.39 -5.70 5.88
CA THR A 175 15.19 -5.69 4.41
C THR A 175 16.23 -6.53 3.65
N GLY A 176 16.91 -7.44 4.34
CA GLY A 176 17.85 -8.39 3.75
C GLY A 176 19.33 -8.00 3.82
N GLY A 177 19.69 -7.03 4.66
CA GLY A 177 21.08 -6.79 5.08
C GLY A 177 21.94 -5.95 4.12
N ASP A 178 21.40 -5.53 2.97
CA ASP A 178 22.16 -4.75 1.98
C ASP A 178 21.81 -3.26 2.05
N ALA A 179 22.71 -2.48 2.64
CA ALA A 179 22.55 -1.03 2.80
C ALA A 179 22.52 -0.29 1.45
N THR A 180 23.25 -0.75 0.43
CA THR A 180 23.27 -0.09 -0.87
C THR A 180 21.93 -0.29 -1.56
N VAL A 181 21.40 -1.52 -1.54
CA VAL A 181 20.10 -1.84 -2.13
C VAL A 181 18.98 -1.08 -1.44
N LEU A 182 18.93 -1.08 -0.10
CA LEU A 182 17.91 -0.31 0.63
C LEU A 182 17.98 1.18 0.30
N PHE A 183 19.19 1.75 0.23
CA PHE A 183 19.37 3.15 -0.12
C PHE A 183 18.83 3.47 -1.51
N GLN A 184 19.12 2.63 -2.52
CA GLN A 184 18.59 2.84 -3.87
C GLN A 184 17.07 2.67 -3.93
N ALA A 185 16.52 1.67 -3.25
CA ALA A 185 15.08 1.47 -3.16
C ALA A 185 14.38 2.67 -2.52
N LEU A 186 14.89 3.18 -1.39
CA LEU A 186 14.32 4.34 -0.70
C LEU A 186 14.40 5.63 -1.53
N ARG A 187 15.45 5.83 -2.35
CA ARG A 187 15.54 6.98 -3.27
C ARG A 187 14.50 6.94 -4.38
N LYS A 188 14.06 5.74 -4.76
CA LYS A 188 13.04 5.50 -5.79
C LYS A 188 11.63 5.39 -5.20
N LEU A 189 11.50 5.28 -3.88
CA LEU A 189 10.23 5.10 -3.18
C LEU A 189 9.43 6.39 -3.09
N ARG A 190 8.15 6.31 -3.43
CA ARG A 190 7.16 7.38 -3.29
C ARG A 190 5.95 6.86 -2.53
N PHE A 191 5.39 7.71 -1.69
CA PHE A 191 4.09 7.50 -1.08
C PHE A 191 3.02 8.18 -1.92
N ALA A 192 1.93 7.48 -2.21
CA ALA A 192 0.73 8.08 -2.77
C ALA A 192 -0.47 7.78 -1.88
N GLN A 193 -1.27 8.81 -1.61
CA GLN A 193 -2.46 8.67 -0.79
C GLN A 193 -3.67 8.40 -1.70
N GLY A 194 -4.26 7.23 -1.54
CA GLY A 194 -5.54 6.88 -2.11
C GLY A 194 -6.71 7.47 -1.32
N PRO A 195 -7.97 7.19 -1.73
CA PRO A 195 -9.15 7.58 -0.97
C PRO A 195 -9.16 6.95 0.42
N VAL A 196 -9.89 7.58 1.33
CA VAL A 196 -10.16 7.00 2.66
C VAL A 196 -10.86 5.65 2.54
N LEU A 197 -10.66 4.75 3.50
CA LEU A 197 -11.15 3.38 3.40
C LEU A 197 -12.68 3.27 3.40
N ARG A 198 -13.39 4.21 4.01
CA ARG A 198 -14.85 4.21 4.02
C ARG A 198 -15.40 5.02 2.83
N GLY A 199 -16.22 4.40 1.99
CA GLY A 199 -16.82 5.07 0.82
C GLY A 199 -15.79 5.41 -0.27
N TYR A 200 -14.70 4.62 -0.36
CA TYR A 200 -13.69 4.83 -1.40
C TYR A 200 -14.27 4.64 -2.79
N ASP A 201 -15.20 3.70 -2.94
CA ASP A 201 -15.94 3.40 -4.16
C ASP A 201 -16.71 4.62 -4.66
N ASP A 202 -17.52 5.26 -3.79
CA ASP A 202 -18.24 6.48 -4.15
C ASP A 202 -17.28 7.63 -4.47
N THR A 203 -16.22 7.78 -3.67
CA THR A 203 -15.20 8.82 -3.87
C THR A 203 -14.50 8.65 -5.22
N LEU A 204 -14.12 7.42 -5.57
CA LEU A 204 -13.47 7.10 -6.83
C LEU A 204 -14.44 7.24 -7.99
N ALA A 205 -15.68 6.78 -7.87
CA ALA A 205 -16.69 6.95 -8.91
C ALA A 205 -16.90 8.42 -9.24
N ALA A 206 -17.12 9.28 -8.23
CA ALA A 206 -17.35 10.70 -8.41
C ALA A 206 -16.12 11.46 -8.93
N SER A 207 -14.90 11.04 -8.57
CA SER A 207 -13.66 11.76 -8.94
C SER A 207 -13.00 11.25 -10.23
N ILE A 208 -13.16 9.98 -10.56
CA ILE A 208 -12.52 9.33 -11.71
C ILE A 208 -13.44 9.33 -12.92
N VAL A 209 -14.67 8.82 -12.77
CA VAL A 209 -15.55 8.51 -13.91
C VAL A 209 -15.80 9.75 -14.77
N PRO A 210 -16.13 10.94 -14.23
CA PRO A 210 -16.35 12.12 -15.05
C PRO A 210 -15.12 12.60 -15.82
N GLY A 211 -13.92 12.26 -15.34
CA GLY A 211 -12.66 12.61 -15.99
C GLY A 211 -12.30 11.69 -17.15
N LEU A 212 -12.91 10.51 -17.26
CA LEU A 212 -12.60 9.56 -18.32
C LEU A 212 -13.14 10.03 -19.68
N PRO A 213 -12.41 9.80 -20.79
CA PRO A 213 -12.89 10.13 -22.13
C PRO A 213 -14.27 9.51 -22.42
N GLY A 214 -15.24 10.35 -22.77
CA GLY A 214 -16.62 9.92 -23.07
C GLY A 214 -17.55 9.77 -21.86
N CYS A 215 -17.07 10.01 -20.63
CA CYS A 215 -17.83 9.81 -19.40
C CYS A 215 -18.27 11.11 -18.70
N ALA A 216 -17.97 12.28 -19.27
CA ALA A 216 -18.26 13.58 -18.64
C ALA A 216 -19.76 13.83 -18.33
N GLY A 217 -20.67 13.17 -19.05
CA GLY A 217 -22.12 13.26 -18.82
C GLY A 217 -22.66 12.26 -17.79
N LEU A 218 -21.84 11.33 -17.30
CA LEU A 218 -22.23 10.34 -16.30
C LEU A 218 -22.06 10.95 -14.90
N LEU A 219 -23.05 11.73 -14.48
CA LEU A 219 -23.14 12.16 -13.09
C LEU A 219 -23.69 10.99 -12.27
N THR A 220 -22.93 10.56 -11.27
CA THR A 220 -23.41 9.61 -10.26
C THR A 220 -24.47 10.32 -9.42
N PHE A 221 -25.75 10.09 -9.73
CA PHE A 221 -26.84 10.47 -8.85
C PHE A 221 -26.85 9.49 -7.68
N SER A 222 -26.64 10.03 -6.48
CA SER A 222 -26.73 9.32 -5.20
C SER A 222 -28.16 8.94 -4.87
#